data_AF-A0A7S3FBJ7-F1
#
_entry.id   AF-A0A7S3FBJ7-F1
#
_cell.length_a   1.000
_cell.length_b   1.000
_cell.length_c   1.000
_cell.angle_alpha   90.00
_cell.angle_beta   90.00
_cell.angle_gamma   90.00
#
_symmetry.space_group_name_H-M   'P 1'
#
loop_
_entity.id
_entity.type
_entity.pdbx_description
1 polymer ?
#
loop_
_entity_poly.entity_id
_entity_poly.type
_entity_poly.pdbx_seq_one_letter_code
_entity_poly.pdbx_strand_id
1 'polypeptide(L)'
;ERVADISAACEVALVHDFVSVDNVGPLLFAAGAPRIDCVVECVDDYRVKAAIIARCRREGVDVVTTGGAAGADNAAAVTAEDLARATQNNLLSRTRKELRKKHGFPAARGGGKTPKKWGVPCVYPPQDSNEVARTTKEAREGGGGMACDALGGSLCFVTGAQGFVAAGQAVNRIVARANAGRANAEGGDSGDGEAHQAADQPAATGGAEDVSGSLAEGLASSGGSAAGERGNNSGGSGDSRGVQPPPQQPRADDSSALVADSALVALAVDAHCHAHLDTSTEGRESMVAVFGRVRGMAIMSTGEGDWDAAQAAAAAAGNVRCLLGVHPWFAHHYAGTGGAWLKELRARLQAAPGTAVGEIGLDKQWVTPDTGRVEYEAQLEVFKAQLALAAELGLPVSVHCVRAQGDL
;
A
#
# COMPACT_ATOMS: atom_id res chain seq x y z
N GLU A 1 4.48 -22.72 5.20
CA GLU A 1 4.30 -22.78 6.67
C GLU A 1 3.07 -21.98 7.11
N ARG A 2 3.08 -20.63 7.11
CA ARG A 2 1.93 -19.81 7.58
C ARG A 2 0.55 -20.14 7.00
N VAL A 3 0.46 -20.54 5.72
CA VAL A 3 -0.84 -20.93 5.11
C VAL A 3 -1.39 -22.22 5.74
N ALA A 4 -0.51 -23.18 6.07
CA ALA A 4 -0.90 -24.44 6.71
C ALA A 4 -1.39 -24.21 8.15
N ASP A 5 -0.84 -23.21 8.85
CA ASP A 5 -1.33 -22.81 10.18
C ASP A 5 -2.77 -22.27 10.14
N ILE A 6 -3.17 -21.67 9.01
CA ILE A 6 -4.53 -21.15 8.80
C ILE A 6 -5.48 -22.29 8.38
N SER A 7 -5.04 -23.13 7.44
CA SER A 7 -5.81 -24.28 6.97
C SER A 7 -4.89 -25.39 6.50
N ALA A 8 -4.83 -26.48 7.27
CA ALA A 8 -4.07 -27.68 6.90
C ALA A 8 -4.59 -28.37 5.64
N ALA A 9 -5.83 -28.10 5.22
CA ALA A 9 -6.43 -28.62 3.99
C ALA A 9 -6.04 -27.80 2.75
N CYS A 10 -5.41 -26.63 2.90
CA CYS A 10 -4.97 -25.83 1.78
C CYS A 10 -3.70 -26.44 1.16
N GLU A 11 -3.83 -26.93 -0.08
CA GLU A 11 -2.68 -27.39 -0.86
C GLU A 11 -1.87 -26.18 -1.35
N VAL A 12 -0.60 -26.12 -0.95
CA VAL A 12 0.31 -25.03 -1.31
C VAL A 12 1.43 -25.57 -2.17
N ALA A 13 1.49 -25.13 -3.43
CA ALA A 13 2.61 -25.37 -4.32
C ALA A 13 3.55 -24.14 -4.27
N LEU A 14 4.79 -24.35 -3.80
CA LEU A 14 5.81 -23.32 -3.78
C LEU A 14 6.62 -23.36 -5.07
N VAL A 15 6.76 -22.21 -5.72
CA VAL A 15 7.66 -22.01 -6.85
C VAL A 15 8.78 -21.09 -6.39
N HIS A 16 9.94 -21.67 -6.11
CA HIS A 16 11.12 -20.92 -5.64
C HIS A 16 11.94 -20.39 -6.82
N ASP A 17 11.35 -19.46 -7.57
CA ASP A 17 11.95 -18.78 -8.72
C ASP A 17 11.37 -17.37 -8.89
N PHE A 18 12.08 -16.49 -9.59
CA PHE A 18 11.56 -15.18 -9.97
C PHE A 18 10.84 -15.27 -11.30
N VAL A 19 9.62 -14.73 -11.37
CA VAL A 19 8.98 -14.50 -12.66
C VAL A 19 9.76 -13.44 -13.43
N SER A 20 10.06 -13.71 -14.68
CA SER A 20 10.70 -12.82 -15.65
C SER A 20 9.85 -12.73 -16.90
N VAL A 21 10.22 -11.81 -17.80
CA VAL A 21 9.55 -11.66 -19.09
C VAL A 21 9.62 -12.96 -19.91
N ASP A 22 10.71 -13.71 -19.77
CA ASP A 22 11.01 -14.88 -20.60
C ASP A 22 10.47 -16.19 -19.99
N ASN A 23 10.42 -16.31 -18.65
CA ASN A 23 10.00 -17.55 -18.00
C ASN A 23 8.52 -17.58 -17.59
N VAL A 24 7.75 -16.49 -17.67
CA VAL A 24 6.35 -16.47 -17.19
C VAL A 24 5.47 -17.57 -17.79
N GLY A 25 5.72 -17.92 -19.06
CA GLY A 25 5.04 -19.01 -19.74
C GLY A 25 5.40 -20.38 -19.18
N PRO A 26 6.67 -20.79 -19.31
CA PRO A 26 7.15 -22.05 -18.73
C PRO A 26 6.90 -22.19 -17.22
N LEU A 27 6.91 -21.09 -16.47
CA LEU A 27 6.78 -21.13 -15.02
C LEU A 27 5.33 -21.32 -14.55
N LEU A 28 4.38 -20.62 -15.18
CA LEU A 28 2.97 -20.63 -14.73
C LEU A 28 2.06 -21.51 -15.59
N PHE A 29 2.44 -21.77 -16.84
CA PHE A 29 1.56 -22.37 -17.86
C PHE A 29 2.27 -23.47 -18.67
N ALA A 30 3.25 -24.17 -18.08
CA ALA A 30 3.85 -25.35 -18.70
C ALA A 30 2.83 -26.47 -18.91
N ALA A 31 3.10 -27.35 -19.88
CA ALA A 31 2.30 -28.55 -20.09
C ALA A 31 2.33 -29.42 -18.82
N GLY A 32 1.14 -29.78 -18.31
CA GLY A 32 0.99 -30.54 -17.06
C GLY A 32 1.01 -29.70 -15.78
N ALA A 33 1.17 -28.37 -15.87
CA ALA A 33 0.99 -27.48 -14.73
C ALA A 33 -0.45 -27.56 -14.19
N PRO A 34 -0.65 -27.41 -12.87
CA PRO A 34 -1.99 -27.35 -12.30
C PRO A 34 -2.77 -26.20 -12.92
N ARG A 35 -4.08 -26.41 -13.09
CA ARG A 35 -4.96 -25.39 -13.64
C ARG A 35 -5.01 -24.18 -12.70
N ILE A 36 -4.70 -23.00 -13.24
CA ILE A 36 -4.79 -21.72 -12.53
C ILE A 36 -6.12 -21.07 -12.89
N ASP A 37 -6.98 -20.85 -11.90
CA ASP A 37 -8.25 -20.13 -12.06
C ASP A 37 -8.06 -18.62 -12.16
N CYS A 38 -7.19 -18.08 -11.30
CA CYS A 38 -6.90 -16.66 -11.26
C CYS A 38 -5.45 -16.42 -10.79
N VAL A 39 -4.79 -15.44 -11.40
CA VAL A 39 -3.50 -14.92 -10.96
C VAL A 39 -3.71 -13.60 -10.21
N VAL A 40 -3.18 -13.52 -8.99
CA VAL A 40 -3.02 -12.25 -8.27
C VAL A 40 -1.58 -11.78 -8.48
N GLU A 41 -1.42 -10.75 -9.31
CA GLU A 41 -0.12 -10.25 -9.72
C GLU A 41 0.30 -9.06 -8.84
N CYS A 42 1.35 -9.28 -8.05
CA CYS A 42 1.86 -8.35 -7.05
C CYS A 42 3.34 -7.99 -7.24
N VAL A 43 3.87 -8.05 -8.46
CA VAL A 43 5.27 -7.71 -8.78
C VAL A 43 5.43 -6.19 -8.87
N ASP A 44 6.61 -5.69 -8.50
CA ASP A 44 6.99 -4.27 -8.50
C ASP A 44 7.70 -3.82 -9.80
N ASP A 45 8.28 -4.74 -10.57
CA ASP A 45 8.80 -4.48 -11.91
C ASP A 45 7.67 -4.42 -12.96
N TYR A 46 7.50 -3.24 -13.55
CA TYR A 46 6.45 -2.97 -14.55
C TYR A 46 6.54 -3.83 -15.82
N ARG A 47 7.73 -4.31 -16.21
CA ARG A 47 7.92 -5.14 -17.41
C ARG A 47 7.49 -6.58 -17.12
N VAL A 48 7.89 -7.12 -15.98
CA VAL A 48 7.47 -8.46 -15.53
C VAL A 48 5.96 -8.47 -15.29
N LYS A 49 5.43 -7.46 -14.59
CA LYS A 49 3.98 -7.25 -14.41
C LYS A 49 3.22 -7.26 -15.74
N ALA A 50 3.69 -6.51 -16.73
CA ALA A 50 3.09 -6.49 -18.06
C ALA A 50 3.16 -7.87 -18.76
N ALA A 51 4.27 -8.60 -18.61
CA ALA A 51 4.43 -9.94 -19.17
C ALA A 51 3.45 -10.96 -18.56
N ILE A 52 3.24 -10.93 -17.23
CA ILE A 52 2.25 -11.76 -16.51
C ILE A 52 0.84 -11.47 -17.02
N ILE A 53 0.43 -10.20 -17.01
CA ILE A 53 -0.92 -9.79 -17.46
C ILE A 53 -1.15 -10.23 -18.92
N ALA A 54 -0.17 -9.99 -19.79
CA ALA A 54 -0.25 -10.37 -21.19
C ALA A 54 -0.31 -11.88 -21.39
N ARG A 55 0.41 -12.66 -20.57
CA ARG A 55 0.37 -14.13 -20.64
C ARG A 55 -0.97 -14.67 -20.17
N CYS A 56 -1.47 -14.23 -19.00
CA CYS A 56 -2.78 -14.63 -18.48
C CYS A 56 -3.89 -14.39 -19.52
N ARG A 57 -3.86 -13.23 -20.19
CA ARG A 57 -4.80 -12.90 -21.26
C ARG A 57 -4.72 -13.83 -22.47
N ARG A 58 -3.51 -14.29 -22.86
CA ARG A 58 -3.35 -15.25 -23.96
C ARG A 58 -3.87 -16.64 -23.59
N GLU A 59 -3.70 -17.04 -22.33
CA GLU A 59 -4.11 -18.35 -21.83
C GLU A 59 -5.59 -18.39 -21.39
N GLY A 60 -6.31 -17.27 -21.43
CA GLY A 60 -7.70 -17.20 -20.94
C GLY A 60 -7.82 -17.37 -19.42
N VAL A 61 -6.77 -17.00 -18.69
CA VAL A 61 -6.73 -17.03 -17.22
C VAL A 61 -7.02 -15.64 -16.68
N ASP A 62 -7.89 -15.57 -15.67
CA ASP A 62 -8.25 -14.31 -15.04
C ASP A 62 -7.05 -13.75 -14.26
N VAL A 63 -6.87 -12.43 -14.30
CA VAL A 63 -5.77 -11.77 -13.60
C VAL A 63 -6.24 -10.51 -12.90
N VAL A 64 -5.86 -10.36 -11.63
CA VAL A 64 -5.98 -9.14 -10.84
C VAL A 64 -4.56 -8.62 -10.61
N THR A 65 -4.30 -7.35 -10.90
CA THR A 65 -2.98 -6.73 -10.69
C THR A 65 -3.03 -5.72 -9.55
N THR A 66 -1.89 -5.44 -8.93
CA THR A 66 -1.73 -4.35 -7.97
C THR A 66 -0.87 -3.21 -8.52
N GLY A 67 -1.13 -1.97 -8.09
CA GLY A 67 -0.24 -0.83 -8.30
C GLY A 67 0.82 -0.69 -7.23
N GLY A 68 1.69 0.33 -7.35
CA GLY A 68 2.64 0.65 -6.29
C GLY A 68 1.91 1.28 -5.10
N ALA A 69 2.29 0.92 -3.88
CA ALA A 69 1.75 1.48 -2.64
C ALA A 69 2.78 2.20 -1.76
N ALA A 70 4.04 2.23 -2.20
CA ALA A 70 5.07 3.02 -1.53
C ALA A 70 4.70 4.52 -1.55
N GLY A 71 4.89 5.18 -0.42
CA GLY A 71 4.53 6.57 -0.21
C GLY A 71 3.03 6.83 -0.17
N ALA A 72 2.18 5.83 0.06
CA ALA A 72 0.76 6.06 0.34
C ALA A 72 0.49 5.86 1.85
N ASP A 73 -0.26 6.80 2.45
CA ASP A 73 -0.51 6.87 3.88
C ASP A 73 -2.00 6.72 4.25
N ASN A 74 -2.88 6.59 3.26
CA ASN A 74 -4.32 6.43 3.46
C ASN A 74 -4.82 5.10 2.88
N ALA A 75 -5.14 4.13 3.74
CA ALA A 75 -5.69 2.84 3.31
C ALA A 75 -7.11 2.96 2.72
N ALA A 76 -7.91 3.94 3.13
CA ALA A 76 -9.23 4.18 2.56
C ALA A 76 -9.17 4.68 1.11
N ALA A 77 -8.02 5.24 0.69
CA ALA A 77 -7.78 5.62 -0.70
C ALA A 77 -7.48 4.43 -1.62
N VAL A 78 -7.25 3.23 -1.08
CA VAL A 78 -7.07 2.01 -1.89
C VAL A 78 -8.33 1.76 -2.70
N THR A 79 -8.19 1.79 -4.02
CA THR A 79 -9.31 1.62 -4.95
C THR A 79 -9.08 0.45 -5.89
N ALA A 80 -10.15 -0.01 -6.54
CA ALA A 80 -10.12 -1.03 -7.57
C ALA A 80 -10.79 -0.50 -8.86
N GLU A 81 -10.05 -0.49 -9.96
CA GLU A 81 -10.57 -0.09 -11.28
C GLU A 81 -9.87 -0.91 -12.38
N ASP A 82 -10.43 -0.92 -13.58
CA ASP A 82 -9.77 -1.48 -14.76
C ASP A 82 -8.42 -0.79 -15.01
N LEU A 83 -7.38 -1.60 -15.23
CA LEU A 83 -6.02 -1.18 -15.46
C LEU A 83 -5.92 -0.14 -16.58
N ALA A 84 -6.77 -0.20 -17.62
CA ALA A 84 -6.78 0.76 -18.71
C ALA A 84 -7.13 2.19 -18.25
N ARG A 85 -7.87 2.31 -17.14
CA ARG A 85 -8.42 3.53 -16.57
C ARG A 85 -7.72 3.98 -15.28
N ALA A 86 -6.91 3.13 -14.65
CA ALA A 86 -6.17 3.48 -13.45
C ALA A 86 -5.33 4.77 -13.66
N THR A 87 -5.47 5.74 -12.78
CA THR A 87 -4.76 7.04 -12.80
C THR A 87 -3.87 7.20 -11.57
N GLN A 88 -3.02 8.24 -11.53
CA GLN A 88 -2.23 8.59 -10.35
C GLN A 88 -1.42 7.42 -9.77
N ASN A 89 -0.74 6.62 -10.61
CA ASN A 89 0.14 5.57 -10.12
C ASN A 89 1.23 5.26 -11.17
N ASN A 90 2.49 5.54 -10.83
CA ASN A 90 3.61 5.46 -11.78
C ASN A 90 3.87 4.02 -12.25
N LEU A 91 3.80 3.04 -11.35
CA LEU A 91 3.99 1.63 -11.71
C LEU A 91 2.96 1.20 -12.76
N LEU A 92 1.69 1.54 -12.54
CA LEU A 92 0.61 1.22 -13.48
C LEU A 92 0.72 2.01 -14.79
N SER A 93 1.14 3.27 -14.73
CA SER A 93 1.39 4.09 -15.92
C SER A 93 2.44 3.45 -16.82
N ARG A 94 3.57 3.03 -16.25
CA ARG A 94 4.65 2.32 -16.98
C ARG A 94 4.17 0.96 -17.51
N THR A 95 3.44 0.21 -16.69
CA THR A 95 2.85 -1.09 -17.06
C THR A 95 1.91 -0.96 -18.25
N ARG A 96 0.97 0.00 -18.23
CA ARG A 96 0.07 0.26 -19.37
C ARG A 96 0.83 0.61 -20.64
N LYS A 97 1.89 1.43 -20.53
CA LYS A 97 2.72 1.82 -21.67
C LYS A 97 3.41 0.58 -22.27
N GLU A 98 3.93 -0.30 -21.43
CA GLU A 98 4.56 -1.55 -21.86
C GLU A 98 3.55 -2.51 -22.53
N LEU A 99 2.38 -2.71 -21.92
CA LEU A 99 1.29 -3.54 -22.48
C LEU A 99 0.84 -3.08 -23.87
N ARG A 100 0.73 -1.77 -24.08
CA ARG A 100 0.39 -1.20 -25.40
C ARG A 100 1.53 -1.39 -26.40
N LYS A 101 2.77 -1.11 -25.97
CA LYS A 101 3.94 -1.12 -26.87
C LYS A 101 4.33 -2.52 -27.30
N LYS A 102 4.27 -3.52 -26.40
CA LYS A 102 4.84 -4.85 -26.62
C LYS A 102 3.83 -6.00 -26.66
N HIS A 103 2.61 -5.80 -26.15
CA HIS A 103 1.65 -6.88 -25.95
C HIS A 103 0.29 -6.66 -26.63
N GLY A 104 0.19 -5.66 -27.52
CA GLY A 104 -0.99 -5.46 -28.36
C GLY A 104 -2.23 -4.96 -27.60
N PHE A 105 -2.08 -4.39 -26.40
CA PHE A 105 -3.21 -3.82 -25.67
C PHE A 105 -3.70 -2.53 -26.34
N PRO A 106 -5.03 -2.30 -26.42
CA PRO A 106 -5.58 -1.11 -27.09
C PRO A 106 -5.03 0.21 -26.53
N ALA A 107 -4.69 1.13 -27.43
CA ALA A 107 -4.28 2.47 -27.05
C ALA A 107 -5.44 3.24 -26.40
N ALA A 108 -5.11 4.21 -25.53
CA ALA A 108 -6.07 5.22 -25.13
C ALA A 108 -6.43 6.05 -26.37
N ARG A 109 -7.73 6.19 -26.69
CA ARG A 109 -8.15 7.06 -27.80
C ARG A 109 -7.81 8.51 -27.43
N GLY A 110 -7.24 9.27 -28.35
CA GLY A 110 -6.94 10.69 -28.13
C GLY A 110 -8.20 11.53 -27.87
N GLY A 111 -8.02 12.72 -27.29
CA GLY A 111 -9.08 13.73 -27.15
C GLY A 111 -9.97 13.60 -25.90
N GLY A 112 -9.42 13.26 -24.74
CA GLY A 112 -10.15 13.32 -23.45
C GLY A 112 -11.20 12.23 -23.23
N LYS A 113 -11.26 11.20 -24.08
CA LYS A 113 -12.23 10.10 -23.94
C LYS A 113 -11.74 9.05 -22.94
N THR A 114 -12.64 8.58 -22.08
CA THR A 114 -12.35 7.49 -21.12
C THR A 114 -11.88 6.23 -21.85
N PRO A 115 -10.73 5.64 -21.48
CA PRO A 115 -10.24 4.40 -22.09
C PRO A 115 -11.26 3.25 -22.02
N LYS A 116 -11.31 2.43 -23.08
CA LYS A 116 -12.05 1.17 -23.06
C LYS A 116 -11.41 0.22 -22.05
N LYS A 117 -12.23 -0.42 -21.22
CA LYS A 117 -11.77 -1.41 -20.23
C LYS A 117 -11.04 -2.57 -20.92
N TRP A 118 -9.97 -3.03 -20.31
CA TRP A 118 -9.20 -4.20 -20.75
C TRP A 118 -9.68 -5.51 -20.12
N GLY A 119 -10.54 -5.43 -19.10
CA GLY A 119 -10.97 -6.59 -18.31
C GLY A 119 -9.93 -7.01 -17.27
N VAL A 120 -8.97 -6.13 -16.94
CA VAL A 120 -7.91 -6.41 -15.97
C VAL A 120 -8.09 -5.47 -14.79
N PRO A 121 -8.66 -5.90 -13.66
CA PRO A 121 -8.74 -5.08 -12.45
C PRO A 121 -7.37 -4.81 -11.91
N CYS A 122 -7.27 -3.64 -11.35
CA CYS A 122 -6.11 -3.14 -10.71
C CYS A 122 -6.48 -2.54 -9.36
N VAL A 123 -5.82 -3.01 -8.30
CA VAL A 123 -5.99 -2.48 -6.95
C VAL A 123 -4.78 -1.61 -6.60
N TYR A 124 -4.99 -0.35 -6.25
CA TYR A 124 -3.90 0.58 -5.98
C TYR A 124 -4.35 1.79 -5.14
N PRO A 125 -3.46 2.38 -4.34
CA PRO A 125 -3.64 3.74 -3.84
C PRO A 125 -3.20 4.77 -4.91
N PRO A 126 -4.02 5.81 -5.18
CA PRO A 126 -3.60 6.97 -5.97
C PRO A 126 -2.41 7.72 -5.35
N GLN A 127 -1.50 8.28 -6.14
CA GLN A 127 -0.30 9.01 -5.69
C GLN A 127 -0.62 10.26 -4.88
N ASP A 128 -1.76 10.90 -5.18
CA ASP A 128 -2.28 12.04 -4.44
C ASP A 128 -2.92 11.65 -3.10
N SER A 129 -2.98 10.35 -2.77
CA SER A 129 -3.41 9.89 -1.45
C SER A 129 -2.43 10.25 -0.33
N ASN A 130 -1.15 10.51 -0.64
CA ASN A 130 -0.15 10.92 0.34
C ASN A 130 -0.48 12.31 0.92
N GLU A 131 -1.06 12.35 2.11
CA GLU A 131 -1.39 13.59 2.82
C GLU A 131 -0.12 14.31 3.27
N VAL A 132 0.87 13.56 3.77
CA VAL A 132 2.13 14.11 4.27
C VAL A 132 2.89 14.87 3.18
N ALA A 133 3.00 14.29 1.98
CA ALA A 133 3.62 14.93 0.80
C ALA A 133 2.83 16.14 0.26
N ARG A 134 1.54 16.28 0.60
CA ARG A 134 0.74 17.46 0.20
C ARG A 134 0.98 18.68 1.08
N THR A 135 1.52 18.49 2.29
CA THR A 135 1.66 19.55 3.30
C THR A 135 3.02 20.25 3.31
N THR A 136 4.08 19.63 2.79
CA THR A 136 5.43 20.23 2.76
C THR A 136 5.78 20.78 1.38
N LYS A 137 6.43 21.96 1.35
CA LYS A 137 6.80 22.68 0.13
C LYS A 137 7.84 21.89 -0.70
N GLU A 138 8.71 21.14 -0.03
CA GLU A 138 9.77 20.33 -0.62
C GLU A 138 9.25 19.03 -1.27
N ALA A 139 8.16 18.43 -0.79
CA ALA A 139 7.55 17.26 -1.42
C ALA A 139 6.83 17.59 -2.75
N ARG A 140 6.47 18.86 -2.96
CA ARG A 140 5.91 19.37 -4.22
C ARG A 140 6.97 19.62 -5.30
N GLU A 141 8.19 19.96 -4.91
CA GLU A 141 9.28 20.36 -5.82
C GLU A 141 10.37 19.27 -5.97
N GLY A 142 10.67 18.51 -4.91
CA GLY A 142 11.50 17.31 -4.91
C GLY A 142 10.61 16.08 -5.05
N GLY A 143 10.41 15.64 -6.30
CA GLY A 143 9.42 14.62 -6.68
C GLY A 143 9.21 13.53 -5.63
N GLY A 144 8.10 13.65 -4.89
CA GLY A 144 7.68 12.74 -3.81
C GLY A 144 7.77 11.29 -4.26
N GLY A 145 8.90 10.66 -3.95
CA GLY A 145 9.29 9.38 -4.49
C GLY A 145 8.48 8.27 -3.85
N MET A 146 7.79 7.47 -4.66
CA MET A 146 7.29 6.13 -4.30
C MET A 146 8.44 5.13 -4.12
N ALA A 147 9.56 5.56 -3.56
CA ALA A 147 10.63 4.68 -3.16
C ALA A 147 10.42 4.40 -1.67
N CYS A 148 10.60 3.14 -1.26
CA CYS A 148 10.30 2.70 0.11
C CYS A 148 11.15 3.40 1.19
N ASP A 149 12.15 4.17 0.76
CA ASP A 149 13.11 4.95 1.54
C ASP A 149 12.72 6.42 1.76
N ALA A 150 11.63 6.91 1.16
CA ALA A 150 11.14 8.29 1.35
C ALA A 150 10.25 8.43 2.61
N LEU A 151 10.00 9.67 3.05
CA LEU A 151 9.04 9.99 4.10
C LEU A 151 7.65 9.41 3.74
N GLY A 152 7.16 8.43 4.52
CA GLY A 152 5.96 7.66 4.22
C GLY A 152 6.19 6.25 3.61
N GLY A 153 7.45 5.84 3.41
CA GLY A 153 7.94 4.48 3.15
C GLY A 153 6.96 3.50 2.47
N SER A 154 6.79 2.32 3.05
CA SER A 154 5.70 1.39 2.70
C SER A 154 4.90 1.08 3.96
N LEU A 155 3.74 1.72 4.10
CA LEU A 155 2.90 1.55 5.27
C LEU A 155 2.12 0.22 5.20
N CYS A 156 2.33 -0.64 6.19
CA CYS A 156 1.82 -2.01 6.19
C CYS A 156 0.29 -2.09 6.12
N PHE A 157 -0.41 -1.10 6.68
CA PHE A 157 -1.86 -1.04 6.62
C PHE A 157 -2.39 -0.69 5.22
N VAL A 158 -1.64 0.09 4.43
CA VAL A 158 -2.00 0.39 3.02
C VAL A 158 -1.73 -0.81 2.12
N THR A 159 -0.54 -1.40 2.22
CA THR A 159 -0.19 -2.61 1.45
C THR A 159 -1.04 -3.82 1.84
N GLY A 160 -1.35 -3.96 3.14
CA GLY A 160 -2.29 -4.96 3.64
C GLY A 160 -3.71 -4.75 3.09
N ALA A 161 -4.24 -3.53 3.15
CA ALA A 161 -5.55 -3.20 2.55
C ALA A 161 -5.58 -3.49 1.05
N GLN A 162 -4.53 -3.11 0.32
CA GLN A 162 -4.37 -3.42 -1.10
C GLN A 162 -4.39 -4.94 -1.36
N GLY A 163 -3.70 -5.72 -0.54
CA GLY A 163 -3.70 -7.18 -0.61
C GLY A 163 -5.10 -7.78 -0.38
N PHE A 164 -5.82 -7.31 0.64
CA PHE A 164 -7.17 -7.80 0.93
C PHE A 164 -8.17 -7.45 -0.18
N VAL A 165 -8.12 -6.22 -0.72
CA VAL A 165 -8.98 -5.83 -1.83
C VAL A 165 -8.64 -6.64 -3.09
N ALA A 166 -7.37 -6.91 -3.37
CA ALA A 166 -6.95 -7.77 -4.50
C ALA A 166 -7.46 -9.21 -4.35
N ALA A 167 -7.36 -9.79 -3.15
CA ALA A 167 -7.92 -11.11 -2.86
C ALA A 167 -9.45 -11.15 -3.08
N GLY A 168 -10.19 -10.14 -2.62
CA GLY A 168 -11.62 -10.03 -2.87
C GLY A 168 -11.97 -9.93 -4.37
N GLN A 169 -11.19 -9.18 -5.14
CA GLN A 169 -11.35 -9.09 -6.60
C GLN A 169 -11.11 -10.43 -7.31
N ALA A 170 -10.20 -11.26 -6.80
CA ALA A 170 -9.91 -12.58 -7.36
C ALA A 170 -11.05 -13.57 -7.02
N VAL A 171 -11.48 -13.64 -5.77
CA VAL A 171 -12.58 -14.51 -5.33
C VAL A 171 -13.86 -14.22 -6.11
N ASN A 172 -14.23 -12.94 -6.25
CA ASN A 172 -15.44 -12.54 -6.98
C ASN A 172 -15.41 -12.99 -8.45
N ARG A 173 -14.23 -13.03 -9.08
CA ARG A 173 -14.08 -13.54 -10.46
C ARG A 173 -14.27 -15.03 -10.57
N ILE A 174 -13.60 -15.77 -9.68
CA ILE A 174 -13.70 -17.23 -9.62
C ILE A 174 -15.18 -17.63 -9.46
N VAL A 175 -15.89 -16.98 -8.52
CA VAL A 175 -17.32 -17.20 -8.29
C VAL A 175 -18.17 -16.82 -9.51
N ALA A 176 -17.94 -15.65 -10.11
CA ALA A 176 -18.70 -15.21 -11.29
C ALA A 176 -18.53 -16.17 -12.48
N ARG A 177 -17.31 -16.66 -12.72
CA ARG A 177 -17.00 -17.64 -13.76
C ARG A 177 -17.69 -18.99 -13.49
N ALA A 178 -17.66 -19.46 -12.25
CA ALA A 178 -18.35 -20.69 -11.85
C ALA A 178 -19.87 -20.59 -12.07
N ASN A 179 -20.47 -19.46 -11.71
CA ASN A 179 -21.91 -19.21 -11.92
C ASN A 179 -22.29 -19.14 -13.40
N ALA A 180 -21.49 -18.46 -14.23
CA ALA A 180 -21.71 -18.40 -15.67
C ALA A 180 -21.60 -19.78 -16.34
N GLY A 181 -20.66 -20.63 -15.87
CA GLY A 181 -20.53 -22.01 -16.33
C GLY A 181 -21.77 -22.85 -16.03
N ARG A 182 -22.35 -22.70 -14.83
CA ARG A 182 -23.60 -23.41 -14.43
C ARG A 182 -24.80 -22.97 -15.26
N ALA A 183 -24.99 -21.66 -15.44
CA ALA A 183 -26.09 -21.13 -16.25
C ALA A 183 -26.05 -21.61 -17.71
N ASN A 184 -24.85 -21.71 -18.30
CA ASN A 184 -24.68 -22.23 -19.66
C ASN A 184 -24.93 -23.75 -19.76
N ALA A 185 -24.71 -24.51 -18.68
CA ALA A 185 -25.00 -25.95 -18.64
C ALA A 185 -26.51 -26.21 -18.46
N GLU A 186 -27.21 -25.38 -17.68
CA GLU A 186 -28.65 -25.49 -17.45
C GLU A 186 -29.49 -24.95 -18.62
N GLY A 187 -28.99 -23.97 -19.38
CA GLY A 187 -29.65 -23.44 -20.59
C GLY A 187 -29.44 -24.24 -21.88
N GLY A 188 -28.66 -25.34 -21.82
CA GLY A 188 -28.35 -26.21 -22.96
C GLY A 188 -29.28 -27.41 -23.13
N ASP A 189 -30.20 -27.65 -22.19
CA ASP A 189 -31.13 -28.78 -22.19
C ASP A 189 -32.59 -28.31 -22.36
N SER A 190 -32.89 -27.74 -23.52
CA SER A 190 -34.29 -27.57 -23.94
C SER A 190 -34.42 -27.77 -25.44
N GLY A 191 -34.56 -29.04 -25.83
CA GLY A 191 -34.92 -29.45 -27.18
C GLY A 191 -35.46 -30.87 -27.16
N ASP A 192 -36.70 -31.04 -26.70
CA ASP A 192 -37.73 -31.81 -27.41
C ASP A 192 -39.09 -31.54 -26.77
N GLY A 193 -40.06 -31.24 -27.63
CA GLY A 193 -41.27 -30.50 -27.27
C GLY A 193 -42.40 -31.36 -26.71
N GLU A 194 -43.27 -30.70 -25.96
CA GLU A 194 -44.69 -31.04 -25.91
C GLU A 194 -45.51 -29.76 -25.71
N ALA A 195 -46.42 -29.52 -26.63
CA ALA A 195 -47.33 -28.40 -26.62
C ALA A 195 -48.44 -28.66 -25.59
N HIS A 196 -48.59 -27.80 -24.59
CA HIS A 196 -49.86 -27.68 -23.88
C HIS A 196 -50.25 -26.24 -23.56
N GLN A 197 -51.22 -25.79 -24.35
CA GLN A 197 -52.39 -24.96 -24.05
C GLN A 197 -52.30 -23.95 -22.90
N ALA A 198 -52.46 -22.69 -23.30
CA ALA A 198 -52.74 -21.55 -22.45
C ALA A 198 -54.05 -21.71 -21.67
N ALA A 199 -54.01 -21.39 -20.38
CA ALA A 199 -55.18 -21.06 -19.58
C ALA A 199 -54.94 -19.76 -18.79
N ASP A 200 -56.04 -19.05 -18.61
CA ASP A 200 -56.25 -17.64 -18.29
C ASP A 200 -56.00 -17.28 -16.80
N GLN A 201 -55.33 -16.14 -16.56
CA GLN A 201 -55.53 -15.13 -15.50
C GLN A 201 -55.52 -15.49 -13.97
N PRO A 202 -55.45 -14.50 -13.02
CA PRO A 202 -55.33 -13.03 -13.17
C PRO A 202 -54.21 -12.34 -12.35
N ALA A 203 -54.08 -11.04 -12.62
CA ALA A 203 -53.22 -10.06 -11.96
C ALA A 203 -53.52 -9.86 -10.46
N ALA A 204 -52.47 -9.62 -9.67
CA ALA A 204 -52.56 -9.08 -8.33
C ALA A 204 -51.65 -7.85 -8.17
N THR A 205 -52.29 -6.74 -7.82
CA THR A 205 -51.75 -5.43 -7.48
C THR A 205 -51.26 -5.40 -6.03
N GLY A 206 -50.15 -4.70 -5.78
CA GLY A 206 -49.67 -4.27 -4.46
C GLY A 206 -48.21 -3.85 -4.61
N GLY A 207 -47.82 -2.58 -4.50
CA GLY A 207 -48.19 -1.61 -3.48
C GLY A 207 -46.90 -1.29 -2.75
N ALA A 208 -46.13 -0.34 -3.27
CA ALA A 208 -44.90 0.15 -2.66
C ALA A 208 -45.24 1.05 -1.47
N GLU A 209 -44.71 0.76 -0.29
CA GLU A 209 -44.74 1.68 0.84
C GLU A 209 -43.34 2.19 1.14
N ASP A 210 -43.29 3.51 1.07
CA ASP A 210 -42.20 4.44 1.32
C ASP A 210 -42.27 4.82 2.81
N VAL A 211 -41.17 4.68 3.55
CA VAL A 211 -41.11 5.11 4.97
C VAL A 211 -39.84 5.92 5.19
N SER A 212 -39.88 7.18 4.75
CA SER A 212 -39.00 8.24 5.24
C SER A 212 -39.73 9.04 6.32
N GLY A 213 -39.46 8.72 7.59
CA GLY A 213 -40.00 9.43 8.75
C GLY A 213 -39.05 10.51 9.26
N SER A 214 -39.49 11.75 9.09
CA SER A 214 -38.98 13.01 9.68
C SER A 214 -38.80 12.94 11.21
N LEU A 215 -37.67 13.44 11.72
CA LEU A 215 -37.55 14.00 13.07
C LEU A 215 -36.49 15.12 13.05
N ALA A 216 -36.95 16.34 12.77
CA ALA A 216 -36.25 17.57 13.09
C ALA A 216 -37.25 18.51 13.75
N GLU A 217 -37.10 18.75 15.06
CA GLU A 217 -37.44 20.01 15.72
C GLU A 217 -37.04 19.99 17.20
N GLY A 218 -36.51 21.12 17.67
CA GLY A 218 -36.49 21.48 19.08
C GLY A 218 -35.10 21.62 19.69
N LEU A 219 -34.51 22.82 19.62
CA LEU A 219 -34.13 23.63 20.78
C LEU A 219 -33.49 24.95 20.32
N ALA A 220 -34.17 26.05 20.66
CA ALA A 220 -33.74 27.42 20.47
C ALA A 220 -33.28 28.05 21.81
N SER A 221 -32.69 29.24 21.69
CA SER A 221 -32.13 30.16 22.72
C SER A 221 -30.68 29.86 23.11
N SER A 222 -29.74 30.80 23.18
CA SER A 222 -29.69 32.28 23.36
C SER A 222 -28.30 32.73 22.85
N GLY A 223 -28.02 33.88 22.23
CA GLY A 223 -28.30 35.28 22.56
C GLY A 223 -26.98 36.08 22.65
N GLY A 224 -26.87 37.24 21.95
CA GLY A 224 -25.85 38.29 22.12
C GLY A 224 -24.65 38.26 21.14
N SER A 225 -24.62 39.04 20.05
CA SER A 225 -24.37 40.50 19.92
C SER A 225 -22.91 40.93 20.12
N ALA A 226 -22.23 41.36 19.05
CA ALA A 226 -21.64 42.71 18.92
C ALA A 226 -20.92 42.89 17.57
N ALA A 227 -21.19 44.03 16.95
CA ALA A 227 -20.61 44.53 15.71
C ALA A 227 -19.18 45.08 15.89
N GLY A 228 -18.43 45.11 14.80
CA GLY A 228 -17.15 45.81 14.69
C GLY A 228 -16.89 46.20 13.23
N GLU A 229 -17.08 47.47 12.94
CA GLU A 229 -17.02 48.15 11.66
C GLU A 229 -15.59 48.47 11.16
N ARG A 230 -15.48 48.60 9.82
CA ARG A 230 -14.63 49.50 9.02
C ARG A 230 -13.13 49.17 8.78
N GLY A 231 -12.76 49.29 7.50
CA GLY A 231 -11.38 49.43 7.05
C GLY A 231 -11.21 49.33 5.53
N ASN A 232 -11.76 50.28 4.78
CA ASN A 232 -11.56 50.45 3.34
C ASN A 232 -10.13 50.94 3.06
N ASN A 233 -9.39 50.34 2.11
CA ASN A 233 -8.40 51.10 1.34
C ASN A 233 -8.18 50.52 -0.06
N SER A 234 -8.13 51.46 -1.00
CA SER A 234 -8.18 51.36 -2.45
C SER A 234 -6.79 51.29 -3.10
N GLY A 235 -6.72 50.68 -4.29
CA GLY A 235 -5.88 51.16 -5.39
C GLY A 235 -4.97 50.12 -6.04
N GLY A 236 -5.14 49.88 -7.35
CA GLY A 236 -4.13 49.23 -8.19
C GLY A 236 -4.67 48.34 -9.30
N SER A 237 -5.11 48.98 -10.40
CA SER A 237 -5.60 48.37 -11.64
C SER A 237 -4.55 47.50 -12.39
N GLY A 238 -4.99 46.35 -12.88
CA GLY A 238 -4.28 45.54 -13.89
C GLY A 238 -5.25 44.60 -14.61
N ASP A 239 -5.61 44.97 -15.83
CA ASP A 239 -6.53 44.27 -16.74
C ASP A 239 -6.02 42.87 -17.14
N SER A 240 -6.81 41.83 -16.84
CA SER A 240 -6.75 40.55 -17.58
C SER A 240 -8.10 39.83 -17.55
N ARG A 241 -8.80 39.94 -18.68
CA ARG A 241 -9.91 39.12 -19.19
C ARG A 241 -10.20 37.83 -18.39
N GLY A 242 -11.34 37.87 -17.69
CA GLY A 242 -11.85 36.76 -16.87
C GLY A 242 -12.37 35.57 -17.68
N VAL A 243 -11.94 34.38 -17.26
CA VAL A 243 -12.67 33.13 -17.42
C VAL A 243 -13.13 32.77 -16.01
N GLN A 244 -14.42 32.91 -15.71
CA GLN A 244 -14.97 32.46 -14.43
C GLN A 244 -14.93 30.93 -14.39
N PRO A 245 -14.31 30.31 -13.36
CA PRO A 245 -14.48 28.88 -13.14
C PRO A 245 -15.96 28.60 -12.82
N PRO A 246 -16.50 27.43 -13.23
CA PRO A 246 -17.89 27.08 -12.98
C PRO A 246 -18.17 27.08 -11.46
N PRO A 247 -19.38 27.45 -11.04
CA PRO A 247 -19.74 27.50 -9.63
C PRO A 247 -19.55 26.12 -9.01
N GLN A 248 -18.64 26.03 -8.05
CA GLN A 248 -18.48 24.83 -7.25
C GLN A 248 -19.72 24.69 -6.37
N GLN A 249 -20.49 23.63 -6.59
CA GLN A 249 -21.52 23.23 -5.65
C GLN A 249 -20.85 22.93 -4.30
N PRO A 250 -21.38 23.43 -3.17
CA PRO A 250 -20.86 23.07 -1.85
C PRO A 250 -21.00 21.56 -1.68
N ARG A 251 -19.86 20.87 -1.55
CA ARG A 251 -19.86 19.46 -1.14
C ARG A 251 -20.46 19.39 0.25
N ALA A 252 -21.34 18.42 0.46
CA ALA A 252 -21.89 18.11 1.76
C ALA A 252 -20.74 17.98 2.78
N ASP A 253 -20.95 18.60 3.94
CA ASP A 253 -20.15 18.52 5.15
C ASP A 253 -19.56 17.10 5.37
N ASP A 254 -18.22 17.02 5.25
CA ASP A 254 -17.40 15.80 5.37
C ASP A 254 -16.95 15.52 6.83
N SER A 255 -17.51 16.25 7.81
CA SER A 255 -17.08 16.15 9.21
C SER A 255 -17.33 14.78 9.83
N SER A 256 -18.34 14.04 9.35
CA SER A 256 -18.63 12.69 9.83
C SER A 256 -17.63 11.62 9.32
N ALA A 257 -17.05 11.80 8.12
CA ALA A 257 -15.99 10.93 7.61
C ALA A 257 -14.63 11.27 8.24
N LEU A 258 -14.36 12.55 8.49
CA LEU A 258 -13.17 13.04 9.21
C LEU A 258 -13.08 12.49 10.65
N VAL A 259 -14.21 12.33 11.34
CA VAL A 259 -14.25 11.77 12.70
C VAL A 259 -14.03 10.24 12.69
N ALA A 260 -14.48 9.54 11.65
CA ALA A 260 -14.25 8.10 11.50
C ALA A 260 -12.78 7.77 11.14
N ASP A 261 -12.12 8.61 10.34
CA ASP A 261 -10.72 8.43 9.95
C ASP A 261 -9.75 8.66 11.12
N SER A 262 -10.04 9.66 11.98
CA SER A 262 -9.26 9.89 13.21
C SER A 262 -9.33 8.72 14.19
N ALA A 263 -10.43 7.98 14.23
CA ALA A 263 -10.58 6.82 15.11
C ALA A 263 -9.77 5.61 14.61
N LEU A 264 -9.69 5.40 13.29
CA LEU A 264 -8.89 4.32 12.70
C LEU A 264 -7.38 4.62 12.78
N VAL A 265 -6.96 5.86 12.52
CA VAL A 265 -5.56 6.27 12.67
C VAL A 265 -5.11 6.14 14.14
N ALA A 266 -5.98 6.46 15.10
CA ALA A 266 -5.72 6.25 16.53
C ALA A 266 -5.56 4.77 16.93
N LEU A 267 -5.97 3.82 16.08
CA LEU A 267 -5.75 2.38 16.25
C LEU A 267 -4.54 1.86 15.46
N ALA A 268 -3.97 2.64 14.55
CA ALA A 268 -2.88 2.22 13.67
C ALA A 268 -1.54 2.08 14.43
N VAL A 269 -0.76 1.07 14.06
CA VAL A 269 0.64 0.94 14.49
C VAL A 269 1.52 1.08 13.27
N ASP A 270 2.33 2.13 13.21
CA ASP A 270 3.35 2.25 12.18
C ASP A 270 4.56 1.40 12.57
N ALA A 271 4.77 0.33 11.81
CA ALA A 271 5.73 -0.71 12.13
C ALA A 271 7.17 -0.37 11.73
N HIS A 272 7.40 0.73 10.99
CA HIS A 272 8.73 1.05 10.48
C HIS A 272 8.88 2.50 10.07
N CYS A 273 9.65 3.29 10.82
CA CYS A 273 10.05 4.62 10.39
C CYS A 273 11.46 4.99 10.85
N HIS A 274 12.02 5.99 10.18
CA HIS A 274 13.35 6.56 10.44
C HIS A 274 13.25 8.03 10.89
N ALA A 275 12.14 8.41 11.53
CA ALA A 275 11.82 9.81 11.82
C ALA A 275 12.91 10.50 12.66
N HIS A 276 13.62 9.75 13.52
CA HIS A 276 14.69 10.26 14.39
C HIS A 276 15.90 10.80 13.63
N LEU A 277 16.06 10.45 12.36
CA LEU A 277 17.12 10.96 11.50
C LEU A 277 16.90 12.41 11.07
N ASP A 278 15.66 12.90 11.10
CA ASP A 278 15.38 14.32 10.90
C ASP A 278 15.55 15.09 12.23
N THR A 279 16.76 15.61 12.43
CA THR A 279 17.12 16.35 13.64
C THR A 279 16.68 17.81 13.62
N SER A 280 16.04 18.28 12.54
CA SER A 280 15.57 19.67 12.44
C SER A 280 14.49 19.96 13.49
N THR A 281 14.30 21.23 13.84
CA THR A 281 13.23 21.61 14.78
C THR A 281 11.85 21.25 14.22
N GLU A 282 11.63 21.51 12.93
CA GLU A 282 10.39 21.20 12.23
C GLU A 282 10.15 19.68 12.13
N GLY A 283 11.20 18.90 11.86
CA GLY A 283 11.16 17.44 11.85
C GLY A 283 10.77 16.85 13.20
N ARG A 284 11.37 17.34 14.28
CA ARG A 284 11.04 16.92 15.66
C ARG A 284 9.61 17.28 16.06
N GLU A 285 9.14 18.47 15.70
CA GLU A 285 7.75 18.88 15.97
C GLU A 285 6.74 18.03 15.18
N SER A 286 7.03 17.79 13.90
CA SER A 286 6.20 16.95 13.01
C SER A 286 6.13 15.51 13.51
N MET A 287 7.28 14.97 13.94
CA MET A 287 7.40 13.65 14.54
C MET A 287 6.49 13.51 15.77
N VAL A 288 6.58 14.43 16.74
CA VAL A 288 5.73 14.40 17.95
C VAL A 288 4.24 14.51 17.58
N ALA A 289 3.91 15.34 16.60
CA ALA A 289 2.53 15.49 16.13
C ALA A 289 1.97 14.20 15.50
N VAL A 290 2.79 13.42 14.77
CA VAL A 290 2.41 12.12 14.23
C VAL A 290 2.29 11.07 15.33
N PHE A 291 3.23 11.05 16.28
CA PHE A 291 3.21 10.08 17.39
C PHE A 291 1.95 10.21 18.23
N GLY A 292 1.45 11.43 18.46
CA GLY A 292 0.21 11.67 19.18
C GLY A 292 -1.06 11.17 18.49
N ARG A 293 -0.99 10.77 17.21
CA ARG A 293 -2.15 10.37 16.40
C ARG A 293 -2.31 8.87 16.23
N VAL A 294 -1.25 8.08 16.41
CA VAL A 294 -1.25 6.63 16.16
C VAL A 294 -1.28 5.82 17.46
N ARG A 295 -1.78 4.58 17.41
CA ARG A 295 -1.79 3.67 18.57
C ARG A 295 -0.38 3.32 19.03
N GLY A 296 0.56 3.24 18.10
CA GLY A 296 1.96 3.05 18.40
C GLY A 296 2.84 3.16 17.17
N MET A 297 4.14 3.16 17.39
CA MET A 297 5.11 3.26 16.30
C MET A 297 6.40 2.52 16.63
N ALA A 298 7.13 2.10 15.61
CA ALA A 298 8.44 1.48 15.71
C ALA A 298 9.49 2.29 14.94
N ILE A 299 10.40 2.93 15.68
CA ILE A 299 11.57 3.63 15.13
C ILE A 299 12.67 2.62 14.91
N MET A 300 13.26 2.64 13.72
CA MET A 300 14.36 1.76 13.34
C MET A 300 15.66 2.53 13.38
N SER A 301 16.57 2.20 14.28
CA SER A 301 17.92 2.77 14.20
C SER A 301 18.71 2.15 13.05
N THR A 302 19.82 2.79 12.69
CA THR A 302 20.69 2.36 11.59
C THR A 302 22.11 2.03 12.03
N GLY A 303 22.57 2.53 13.19
CA GLY A 303 23.87 2.19 13.77
C GLY A 303 24.20 2.98 15.03
N GLU A 304 25.40 2.81 15.58
CA GLU A 304 25.81 3.47 16.85
C GLU A 304 25.60 5.00 16.84
N GLY A 305 25.71 5.63 15.67
CA GLY A 305 25.54 7.07 15.51
C GLY A 305 24.12 7.61 15.73
N ASP A 306 23.08 6.78 15.68
CA ASP A 306 21.69 7.22 15.80
C ASP A 306 20.89 6.56 16.95
N TRP A 307 21.50 5.65 17.71
CA TRP A 307 20.87 4.97 18.85
C TRP A 307 20.35 5.94 19.92
N ASP A 308 21.13 6.96 20.28
CA ASP A 308 20.72 7.97 21.27
C ASP A 308 19.49 8.76 20.79
N ALA A 309 19.47 9.15 19.52
CA ALA A 309 18.36 9.88 18.92
C ALA A 309 17.09 9.03 18.85
N ALA A 310 17.22 7.75 18.45
CA ALA A 310 16.10 6.82 18.39
C ALA A 310 15.51 6.54 19.78
N GLN A 311 16.36 6.37 20.81
CA GLN A 311 15.93 6.19 22.19
C GLN A 311 15.28 7.45 22.77
N ALA A 312 15.84 8.64 22.48
CA ALA A 312 15.25 9.90 22.91
C ALA A 312 13.87 10.14 22.28
N ALA A 313 13.71 9.82 20.98
CA ALA A 313 12.43 9.90 20.30
C ALA A 313 11.39 8.93 20.89
N ALA A 314 11.80 7.70 21.23
CA ALA A 314 10.92 6.74 21.91
C ALA A 314 10.56 7.16 23.35
N ALA A 315 11.49 7.79 24.08
CA ALA A 315 11.22 8.30 25.42
C ALA A 315 10.29 9.52 25.42
N ALA A 316 10.30 10.32 24.35
CA ALA A 316 9.45 11.49 24.20
C ALA A 316 7.96 11.15 24.01
N ALA A 317 7.63 9.92 23.59
CA ALA A 317 6.26 9.48 23.34
C ALA A 317 6.01 8.05 23.85
N GLY A 318 5.09 7.89 24.81
CA GLY A 318 4.83 6.62 25.49
C GLY A 318 4.25 5.49 24.63
N ASN A 319 3.96 5.74 23.36
CA ASN A 319 3.47 4.77 22.37
C ASN A 319 4.51 4.38 21.31
N VAL A 320 5.75 4.86 21.43
CA VAL A 320 6.83 4.58 20.49
C VAL A 320 7.77 3.50 21.03
N ARG A 321 8.09 2.53 20.19
CA ARG A 321 9.09 1.48 20.41
C ARG A 321 10.33 1.84 19.61
N CYS A 322 11.50 1.66 20.21
CA CYS A 322 12.77 1.85 19.52
C CYS A 322 13.38 0.48 19.21
N LEU A 323 13.75 0.26 17.96
CA LEU A 323 14.51 -0.90 17.54
C LEU A 323 15.95 -0.44 17.32
N LEU A 324 16.86 -1.13 18.01
CA LEU A 324 18.28 -0.83 17.98
C LEU A 324 19.03 -1.87 17.16
N GLY A 325 19.94 -1.43 16.31
CA GLY A 325 20.67 -2.30 15.43
C GLY A 325 21.61 -1.56 14.49
N VAL A 326 22.28 -2.35 13.66
CA VAL A 326 23.16 -1.93 12.58
C VAL A 326 22.55 -2.37 11.26
N HIS A 327 22.23 -1.39 10.42
CA HIS A 327 21.68 -1.58 9.09
C HIS A 327 22.73 -2.20 8.14
N PRO A 328 22.35 -3.07 7.18
CA PRO A 328 23.30 -3.68 6.23
C PRO A 328 24.19 -2.68 5.50
N TRP A 329 23.68 -1.47 5.24
CA TRP A 329 24.44 -0.43 4.54
C TRP A 329 25.70 -0.01 5.29
N PHE A 330 25.69 -0.09 6.62
CA PHE A 330 26.79 0.33 7.48
C PHE A 330 27.60 -0.84 8.04
N ALA A 331 27.22 -2.09 7.75
CA ALA A 331 27.83 -3.29 8.33
C ALA A 331 29.36 -3.36 8.16
N HIS A 332 29.89 -2.81 7.07
CA HIS A 332 31.32 -2.75 6.78
C HIS A 332 32.14 -1.93 7.81
N HIS A 333 31.52 -1.03 8.57
CA HIS A 333 32.19 -0.33 9.68
C HIS A 333 32.32 -1.20 10.94
N TYR A 334 31.55 -2.29 11.06
CA TYR A 334 31.41 -3.08 12.28
C TYR A 334 32.01 -4.49 12.16
N ALA A 335 32.00 -5.06 10.95
CA ALA A 335 32.61 -6.35 10.68
C ALA A 335 34.10 -6.35 11.05
N GLY A 336 34.57 -7.41 11.72
CA GLY A 336 35.97 -7.55 12.14
C GLY A 336 36.45 -6.59 13.24
N THR A 337 35.60 -5.77 13.85
CA THR A 337 35.99 -4.77 14.86
C THR A 337 36.15 -5.31 16.30
N GLY A 338 35.97 -6.62 16.51
CA GLY A 338 36.09 -7.23 17.83
C GLY A 338 34.85 -7.10 18.74
N GLY A 339 33.73 -6.61 18.21
CA GLY A 339 32.40 -6.74 18.83
C GLY A 339 32.10 -5.80 20.00
N ALA A 340 32.83 -4.70 20.15
CA ALA A 340 32.51 -3.67 21.16
C ALA A 340 31.10 -3.10 20.98
N TRP A 341 30.72 -2.78 19.73
CA TRP A 341 29.39 -2.32 19.35
C TRP A 341 28.28 -3.32 19.75
N LEU A 342 28.55 -4.64 19.66
CA LEU A 342 27.57 -5.68 20.00
C LEU A 342 27.36 -5.76 21.52
N LYS A 343 28.42 -5.51 22.31
CA LYS A 343 28.30 -5.40 23.77
C LYS A 343 27.50 -4.17 24.17
N GLU A 344 27.71 -3.05 23.49
CA GLU A 344 26.95 -1.82 23.71
C GLU A 344 25.47 -2.01 23.32
N LEU A 345 25.21 -2.60 22.15
CA LEU A 345 23.85 -2.94 21.70
C LEU A 345 23.12 -3.80 22.75
N ARG A 346 23.78 -4.84 23.28
CA ARG A 346 23.23 -5.66 24.37
C ARG A 346 22.88 -4.82 25.60
N ALA A 347 23.82 -3.99 26.07
CA ALA A 347 23.62 -3.18 27.26
C ALA A 347 22.40 -2.26 27.10
N ARG A 348 22.24 -1.63 25.93
CA ARG A 348 21.09 -0.76 25.63
C ARG A 348 19.77 -1.53 25.56
N LEU A 349 19.76 -2.68 24.90
CA LEU A 349 18.56 -3.54 24.80
C LEU A 349 18.09 -4.05 26.18
N GLN A 350 19.02 -4.28 27.11
CA GLN A 350 18.69 -4.71 28.47
C GLN A 350 18.26 -3.55 29.38
N ALA A 351 18.78 -2.34 29.14
CA ALA A 351 18.50 -1.16 29.96
C ALA A 351 17.11 -0.53 29.69
N ALA A 352 16.53 -0.74 28.50
CA ALA A 352 15.32 -0.06 28.06
C ALA A 352 14.17 -1.04 27.75
N PRO A 353 13.22 -1.25 28.69
CA PRO A 353 12.06 -2.09 28.44
C PRO A 353 11.26 -1.60 27.22
N GLY A 354 11.00 -2.51 26.26
CA GLY A 354 10.29 -2.17 25.04
C GLY A 354 11.16 -1.85 23.84
N THR A 355 12.48 -2.00 23.95
CA THR A 355 13.35 -2.06 22.77
C THR A 355 13.31 -3.43 22.11
N ALA A 356 13.55 -3.45 20.80
CA ALA A 356 13.74 -4.66 20.01
C ALA A 356 14.94 -4.48 19.07
N VAL A 357 15.25 -5.46 18.22
CA VAL A 357 16.44 -5.40 17.36
C VAL A 357 16.05 -4.99 15.94
N GLY A 358 16.66 -3.94 15.39
CA GLY A 358 16.30 -3.43 14.06
C GLY A 358 16.83 -2.02 13.78
N GLU A 359 16.86 -1.55 12.53
CA GLU A 359 16.68 -2.33 11.30
C GLU A 359 17.99 -3.08 10.99
N ILE A 360 17.95 -4.41 10.89
CA ILE A 360 19.11 -5.28 10.64
C ILE A 360 18.86 -6.11 9.38
N GLY A 361 19.88 -6.61 8.69
CA GLY A 361 19.59 -7.49 7.53
C GLY A 361 20.64 -7.52 6.46
N LEU A 362 20.18 -7.74 5.22
CA LEU A 362 21.00 -8.02 4.04
C LEU A 362 20.49 -7.24 2.81
N ASP A 363 21.42 -6.66 2.05
CA ASP A 363 21.15 -5.92 0.82
C ASP A 363 22.22 -6.22 -0.25
N LYS A 364 21.87 -7.07 -1.22
CA LYS A 364 22.75 -7.43 -2.35
C LYS A 364 22.86 -6.34 -3.42
N GLN A 365 22.11 -5.25 -3.32
CA GLN A 365 22.12 -4.17 -4.30
C GLN A 365 22.87 -2.94 -3.80
N TRP A 366 23.02 -2.78 -2.49
CA TRP A 366 23.71 -1.65 -1.90
C TRP A 366 25.20 -1.64 -2.24
N VAL A 367 25.60 -0.66 -3.04
CA VAL A 367 27.01 -0.35 -3.32
C VAL A 367 27.47 0.66 -2.28
N THR A 368 28.34 0.23 -1.37
CA THR A 368 28.86 1.05 -0.28
C THR A 368 29.66 2.24 -0.85
N PRO A 369 29.31 3.49 -0.52
CA PRO A 369 29.97 4.68 -1.08
C PRO A 369 31.49 4.69 -0.87
N ASP A 370 31.95 4.31 0.32
CA ASP A 370 33.36 4.38 0.71
C ASP A 370 34.23 3.33 -0.01
N THR A 371 33.65 2.19 -0.38
CA THR A 371 34.40 1.07 -0.97
C THR A 371 34.07 0.82 -2.44
N GLY A 372 32.96 1.38 -2.93
CA GLY A 372 32.44 1.14 -4.29
C GLY A 372 31.99 -0.31 -4.52
N ARG A 373 31.77 -1.09 -3.46
CA ARG A 373 31.43 -2.52 -3.53
C ARG A 373 30.19 -2.87 -2.72
N VAL A 374 29.56 -3.98 -3.08
CA VAL A 374 28.56 -4.63 -2.23
C VAL A 374 29.30 -5.41 -1.15
N GLU A 375 29.32 -4.88 0.08
CA GLU A 375 30.06 -5.44 1.22
C GLU A 375 29.27 -6.60 1.86
N TYR A 376 28.89 -7.59 1.06
CA TYR A 376 27.90 -8.62 1.46
C TYR A 376 28.39 -9.53 2.58
N GLU A 377 29.67 -9.89 2.62
CA GLU A 377 30.23 -10.70 3.70
C GLU A 377 30.19 -9.96 5.04
N ALA A 378 30.48 -8.65 5.04
CA ALA A 378 30.35 -7.82 6.22
C ALA A 378 28.88 -7.74 6.70
N GLN A 379 27.93 -7.61 5.76
CA GLN A 379 26.50 -7.67 6.07
C GLN A 379 26.12 -8.99 6.74
N LEU A 380 26.54 -10.12 6.18
CA LEU A 380 26.27 -11.46 6.75
C LEU A 380 26.84 -11.63 8.15
N GLU A 381 28.09 -11.20 8.39
CA GLU A 381 28.72 -11.28 9.71
C GLU A 381 27.93 -10.48 10.75
N VAL A 382 27.66 -9.21 10.46
CA VAL A 382 26.99 -8.28 11.37
C VAL A 382 25.53 -8.69 11.59
N PHE A 383 24.83 -9.13 10.53
CA PHE A 383 23.46 -9.59 10.63
C PHE A 383 23.33 -10.83 11.52
N LYS A 384 24.18 -11.84 11.31
CA LYS A 384 24.20 -13.07 12.15
C LYS A 384 24.47 -12.76 13.61
N ALA A 385 25.40 -11.85 13.91
CA ALA A 385 25.70 -11.44 15.27
C ALA A 385 24.48 -10.80 15.97
N GLN A 386 23.73 -9.96 15.26
CA GLN A 386 22.53 -9.31 15.80
C GLN A 386 21.36 -10.28 15.96
N LEU A 387 21.17 -11.23 15.02
CA LEU A 387 20.18 -12.30 15.16
C LEU A 387 20.48 -13.20 16.37
N ALA A 388 21.74 -13.58 16.57
CA ALA A 388 22.14 -14.39 17.72
C ALA A 388 21.87 -13.64 19.03
N LEU A 389 22.17 -12.34 19.09
CA LEU A 389 21.87 -11.51 20.25
C LEU A 389 20.36 -11.39 20.50
N ALA A 390 19.56 -11.16 19.45
CA ALA A 390 18.10 -11.07 19.57
C ALA A 390 17.50 -12.38 20.09
N ALA A 391 17.97 -13.52 19.57
CA ALA A 391 17.55 -14.85 20.00
C ALA A 391 17.92 -15.13 21.46
N GLU A 392 19.13 -14.76 21.88
CA GLU A 392 19.58 -14.91 23.27
C GLU A 392 18.73 -14.10 24.25
N LEU A 393 18.35 -12.87 23.87
CA LEU A 393 17.55 -11.98 24.70
C LEU A 393 16.04 -12.23 24.57
N GLY A 394 15.60 -13.12 23.68
CA GLY A 394 14.19 -13.37 23.40
C GLY A 394 13.44 -12.16 22.83
N LEU A 395 14.14 -11.32 22.05
CA LEU A 395 13.61 -10.08 21.48
C LEU A 395 13.17 -10.28 20.01
N PRO A 396 12.09 -9.60 19.57
CA PRO A 396 11.72 -9.60 18.16
C PRO A 396 12.73 -8.81 17.31
N VAL A 397 12.74 -9.08 16.01
CA VAL A 397 13.62 -8.44 15.03
C VAL A 397 12.81 -7.77 13.92
N SER A 398 13.30 -6.63 13.41
CA SER A 398 12.90 -6.06 12.11
C SER A 398 14.02 -6.27 11.10
N VAL A 399 13.69 -6.90 9.97
CA VAL A 399 14.68 -7.37 8.99
C VAL A 399 14.57 -6.62 7.67
N HIS A 400 15.65 -5.94 7.29
CA HIS A 400 15.92 -5.42 5.96
C HIS A 400 16.32 -6.56 5.01
N CYS A 401 15.69 -6.64 3.85
CA CYS A 401 16.02 -7.68 2.88
C CYS A 401 15.84 -7.22 1.44
N VAL A 402 16.94 -6.99 0.75
CA VAL A 402 16.96 -6.63 -0.68
C VAL A 402 17.75 -7.70 -1.44
N ARG A 403 17.03 -8.49 -2.24
CA ARG A 403 17.57 -9.63 -3.04
C ARG A 403 18.34 -10.68 -2.24
N ALA A 404 18.11 -10.76 -0.94
CA ALA A 404 18.79 -11.67 -0.02
C ALA A 404 17.86 -12.71 0.63
N GLN A 405 16.62 -12.86 0.14
CA GLN A 405 15.58 -13.69 0.76
C GLN A 405 15.99 -15.15 0.95
N GLY A 406 16.81 -15.70 0.05
CA GLY A 406 17.30 -17.08 0.16
C GLY A 406 18.44 -17.28 1.16
N ASP A 407 19.00 -16.19 1.71
CA ASP A 407 20.07 -16.21 2.71
C ASP A 407 19.57 -15.84 4.12
N LEU A 408 18.29 -15.45 4.26
CA LEU A 408 17.57 -15.29 5.53
C LEU A 408 17.13 -16.65 6.06
#